data_AF-A0A3Q7MPF1-F1
#
_entry.id   AF-A0A3Q7MPF1-F1
#
_cell.length_a   1.000
_cell.length_b   1.000
_cell.length_c   1.000
_cell.angle_alpha   90.00
_cell.angle_beta   90.00
_cell.angle_gamma   90.00
#
_symmetry.space_group_name_H-M   'P 1'
#
loop_
_entity.id
_entity.type
_entity.pdbx_description
1 polymer ?
#
loop_
_entity_poly.entity_id
_entity_poly.type
_entity_poly.pdbx_seq_one_letter_code
_entity_poly.pdbx_strand_id
1 'polypeptide(L)'
;MGDLKYGYTKLSAGELLLDERKNPDTQYGELTEKYIKDGKMVPVEITISLLKSEMDQTMAANAQKNKFLIDGFARNQDNLQGWKKTMDEKADVSFILVFYCNSEICIERCLERGKSSGRSDDNRESLEKRIQTYLQSTKPIIDLYEEMGKVKKIDDSRSVEVFDEIDKIFDKKRFQISNLLNEFVDQIPKEIFV
;
A
#
# COMPACT_ATOMS: atom_id res chain seq x y z
N MET A 1 6.38 14.44 4.40
CA MET A 1 5.26 15.30 4.86
C MET A 1 4.00 14.49 5.25
N GLY A 2 3.92 13.18 4.96
CA GLY A 2 2.76 12.33 5.30
C GLY A 2 2.74 11.75 6.72
N ASP A 3 3.89 11.42 7.31
CA ASP A 3 3.93 10.75 8.63
C ASP A 3 3.39 11.61 9.79
N LEU A 4 3.42 12.94 9.62
CA LEU A 4 3.14 13.90 10.69
C LEU A 4 1.65 14.17 10.95
N LYS A 5 0.76 14.01 9.94
CA LYS A 5 -0.64 14.47 10.08
C LYS A 5 -1.55 13.43 10.76
N TYR A 6 -1.36 12.15 10.45
CA TYR A 6 -2.28 11.09 10.92
C TYR A 6 -1.64 10.06 11.84
N GLY A 7 -0.32 10.16 12.09
CA GLY A 7 0.41 9.21 12.94
C GLY A 7 0.60 7.83 12.30
N TYR A 8 0.69 7.77 10.97
CA TYR A 8 1.00 6.55 10.22
C TYR A 8 2.47 6.59 9.80
N THR A 9 3.08 5.41 9.72
CA THR A 9 4.40 5.24 9.12
C THR A 9 4.23 4.72 7.70
N LYS A 10 4.70 5.48 6.70
CA LYS A 10 4.64 5.03 5.31
C LYS A 10 5.72 3.97 5.03
N LEU A 11 5.31 2.85 4.46
CA LEU A 11 6.19 1.79 3.94
C LEU A 11 5.93 1.60 2.45
N SER A 12 6.95 1.70 1.60
CA SER A 12 6.82 1.40 0.18
C SER A 12 7.51 0.07 -0.13
N ALA A 13 6.73 -0.93 -0.55
CA ALA A 13 7.28 -2.24 -0.88
C ALA A 13 8.36 -2.16 -2.00
N GLY A 14 8.17 -1.26 -2.96
CA GLY A 14 9.14 -1.02 -4.02
C GLY A 14 10.44 -0.38 -3.52
N GLU A 15 10.37 0.57 -2.58
CA GLU A 15 11.56 1.20 -2.00
C GLU A 15 12.33 0.20 -1.12
N LEU A 16 11.62 -0.58 -0.29
CA LEU A 16 12.23 -1.63 0.53
C LEU A 16 13.00 -2.65 -0.33
N LEU A 17 12.42 -3.11 -1.44
CA LEU A 17 13.11 -4.01 -2.37
C LEU A 17 14.32 -3.36 -3.06
N LEU A 18 14.21 -2.08 -3.41
CA LEU A 18 15.32 -1.34 -4.03
C LEU A 18 16.47 -1.13 -3.05
N ASP A 19 16.18 -0.86 -1.78
CA ASP A 19 17.20 -0.65 -0.75
C ASP A 19 17.85 -1.96 -0.32
N GLU A 20 17.07 -3.04 -0.19
CA GLU A 20 17.60 -4.40 0.04
C GLU A 20 18.59 -4.78 -1.07
N ARG A 21 18.23 -4.53 -2.33
CA ARG A 21 19.10 -4.79 -3.49
C ARG A 21 20.41 -4.00 -3.48
N LYS A 22 20.39 -2.74 -3.02
CA LYS A 22 21.58 -1.88 -3.04
C LYS A 22 22.65 -2.35 -2.08
N ASN A 23 22.28 -3.10 -1.04
CA ASN A 23 23.20 -3.56 -0.02
C ASN A 23 23.28 -5.10 -0.04
N PRO A 24 24.32 -5.68 -0.66
CA PRO A 24 24.47 -7.14 -0.75
C PRO A 24 24.64 -7.81 0.62
N ASP A 25 25.05 -7.07 1.65
CA ASP A 25 25.26 -7.59 3.01
C ASP A 25 23.95 -7.75 3.81
N THR A 26 22.81 -7.34 3.24
CA THR A 26 21.49 -7.54 3.84
C THR A 26 21.02 -8.99 3.71
N GLN A 27 20.03 -9.37 4.52
CA GLN A 27 19.52 -10.74 4.59
C GLN A 27 19.11 -11.30 3.21
N TYR A 28 18.55 -10.44 2.35
CA TYR A 28 18.05 -10.80 1.04
C TYR A 28 18.72 -10.02 -0.10
N GLY A 29 19.80 -9.28 0.15
CA GLY A 29 20.42 -8.40 -0.85
C GLY A 29 20.88 -9.14 -2.11
N GLU A 30 21.73 -10.15 -1.95
CA GLU A 30 22.20 -10.98 -3.08
C GLU A 30 21.04 -11.70 -3.80
N LEU A 31 20.09 -12.23 -3.03
CA LEU A 31 18.95 -12.97 -3.58
C LEU A 31 18.04 -12.05 -4.41
N THR A 32 17.74 -10.87 -3.89
CA THR A 32 16.90 -9.85 -4.54
C THR A 32 17.57 -9.34 -5.82
N GLU A 33 18.88 -9.05 -5.76
CA GLU A 33 19.66 -8.66 -6.95
C GLU A 33 19.65 -9.75 -8.02
N LYS A 34 19.79 -11.02 -7.63
CA LYS A 34 19.73 -12.15 -8.57
C LYS A 34 18.39 -12.24 -9.29
N TYR A 35 17.26 -12.17 -8.56
CA TYR A 35 15.93 -12.22 -9.18
C TYR A 35 15.73 -11.06 -10.16
N ILE A 36 16.13 -9.84 -9.77
CA ILE A 36 15.98 -8.65 -10.59
C ILE A 36 16.85 -8.72 -11.86
N LYS A 37 18.12 -9.11 -11.73
CA LYS A 37 19.04 -9.30 -12.89
C LYS A 37 18.53 -10.37 -13.86
N ASP A 38 17.95 -11.44 -13.34
CA ASP A 38 17.37 -12.52 -14.15
C ASP A 38 16.03 -12.14 -14.79
N GLY A 39 15.49 -10.93 -14.54
CA GLY A 39 14.17 -10.51 -14.98
C GLY A 39 13.03 -11.33 -14.35
N LYS A 40 13.30 -11.96 -13.21
CA LYS A 40 12.35 -12.79 -12.47
C LYS A 40 11.65 -11.97 -11.39
N MET A 41 10.43 -12.39 -11.06
CA MET A 41 9.69 -11.79 -9.95
C MET A 41 10.35 -12.16 -8.62
N VAL A 42 10.55 -11.17 -7.75
CA VAL A 42 11.03 -11.40 -6.38
C VAL A 42 9.95 -12.20 -5.62
N PRO A 43 10.31 -13.31 -4.93
CA PRO A 43 9.37 -14.07 -4.11
C PRO A 43 8.63 -13.18 -3.11
N VAL A 44 7.34 -13.43 -2.94
CA VAL A 44 6.47 -12.65 -2.05
C VAL A 44 6.98 -12.64 -0.61
N GLU A 45 7.55 -13.75 -0.16
CA GLU A 45 8.07 -13.96 1.19
C GLU A 45 9.15 -12.95 1.56
N ILE A 46 9.97 -12.54 0.58
CA ILE A 46 11.00 -11.51 0.78
C ILE A 46 10.32 -10.17 1.05
N THR A 47 9.39 -9.75 0.20
CA THR A 47 8.66 -8.48 0.38
C THR A 47 7.93 -8.42 1.71
N ILE A 48 7.26 -9.51 2.13
CA ILE A 48 6.57 -9.59 3.42
C ILE A 48 7.56 -9.52 4.58
N SER A 49 8.71 -10.21 4.47
CA SER A 49 9.75 -10.17 5.50
C SER A 49 10.32 -8.77 5.69
N LEU A 50 10.55 -8.04 4.60
CA LEU A 50 11.02 -6.65 4.64
C LEU A 50 9.99 -5.73 5.29
N LEU A 51 8.72 -5.82 4.87
CA LEU A 51 7.63 -5.08 5.48
C LEU A 51 7.53 -5.37 6.99
N LYS A 52 7.54 -6.66 7.37
CA LYS A 52 7.46 -7.09 8.76
C LYS A 52 8.62 -6.57 9.59
N SER A 53 9.85 -6.68 9.09
CA SER A 53 11.04 -6.19 9.78
C SER A 53 10.93 -4.68 10.04
N GLU A 54 10.51 -3.90 9.05
CA GLU A 54 10.37 -2.45 9.20
C GLU A 54 9.25 -2.06 10.19
N MET A 55 8.13 -2.79 10.17
CA MET A 55 7.05 -2.63 11.16
C MET A 55 7.54 -2.94 12.58
N ASP A 56 8.22 -4.07 12.78
CA ASP A 56 8.74 -4.49 14.08
C ASP A 56 9.77 -3.48 14.62
N GLN A 57 10.71 -3.03 13.79
CA GLN A 57 11.72 -2.04 14.17
C GLN A 57 11.08 -0.70 14.53
N THR A 58 10.09 -0.26 13.76
CA THR A 58 9.34 0.97 14.04
C THR A 58 8.63 0.90 15.40
N MET A 59 7.95 -0.21 15.68
CA MET A 59 7.24 -0.40 16.95
C MET A 59 8.20 -0.60 18.14
N ALA A 60 9.35 -1.24 17.93
CA ALA A 60 10.38 -1.38 18.96
C ALA A 60 11.00 -0.03 19.33
N ALA A 61 11.23 0.86 18.35
CA ALA A 61 11.72 2.20 18.58
C ALA A 61 10.67 3.12 19.23
N ASN A 62 9.39 2.94 18.89
CA ASN A 62 8.28 3.66 19.49
C ASN A 62 6.98 2.85 19.41
N ALA A 63 6.54 2.31 20.55
CA ALA A 63 5.31 1.50 20.63
C ALA A 63 4.02 2.24 20.21
N GLN A 64 4.04 3.57 20.17
CA GLN A 64 2.91 4.39 19.69
C GLN A 64 2.85 4.49 18.15
N LYS A 65 3.90 4.06 17.44
CA LYS A 65 3.95 4.00 15.97
C LYS A 65 3.53 2.61 15.49
N ASN A 66 2.29 2.24 15.75
CA ASN A 66 1.72 0.93 15.42
C ASN A 66 0.75 0.97 14.23
N LYS A 67 0.81 2.01 13.38
CA LYS A 67 -0.05 2.19 12.21
C LYS A 67 0.78 2.38 10.95
N PHE A 68 0.49 1.62 9.91
CA PHE A 68 1.34 1.58 8.71
C PHE A 68 0.56 1.84 7.42
N LEU A 69 1.05 2.75 6.59
CA LEU A 69 0.55 2.91 5.22
C LEU A 69 1.45 2.12 4.28
N ILE A 70 1.01 0.94 3.87
CA ILE A 70 1.75 0.09 2.93
C ILE A 70 1.38 0.47 1.49
N ASP A 71 2.33 1.09 0.79
CA ASP A 71 2.21 1.48 -0.61
C ASP A 71 2.79 0.38 -1.53
N GLY A 72 2.05 0.07 -2.59
CA GLY A 72 2.50 -0.83 -3.63
C GLY A 72 2.45 -2.33 -3.28
N PHE A 73 1.70 -2.75 -2.25
CA PHE A 73 1.48 -4.15 -1.89
C PHE A 73 0.08 -4.33 -1.27
N ALA A 74 -0.67 -5.40 -1.54
CA ALA A 74 -0.41 -6.51 -2.46
C ALA A 74 -0.75 -6.15 -3.93
N ARG A 75 0.01 -6.67 -4.90
CA ARG A 75 -0.20 -6.39 -6.33
C ARG A 75 -0.88 -7.52 -7.11
N ASN A 76 -0.87 -8.73 -6.58
CA ASN A 76 -1.52 -9.91 -7.17
C ASN A 76 -2.00 -10.88 -6.08
N GLN A 77 -2.69 -11.95 -6.49
CA GLN A 77 -3.25 -12.93 -5.55
C GLN A 77 -2.17 -13.66 -4.74
N ASP A 78 -1.03 -13.97 -5.34
CA ASP A 78 0.09 -14.60 -4.62
C ASP A 78 0.62 -13.70 -3.50
N ASN A 79 0.67 -12.38 -3.74
CA ASN A 79 1.00 -11.39 -2.72
C ASN A 79 0.01 -11.42 -1.55
N LEU A 80 -1.29 -11.42 -1.87
CA LEU A 80 -2.33 -11.45 -0.85
C LEU A 80 -2.31 -12.78 -0.06
N GLN A 81 -2.14 -13.92 -0.72
CA GLN A 81 -2.07 -15.22 -0.06
C GLN A 81 -0.84 -15.35 0.83
N GLY A 82 0.32 -14.88 0.36
CA GLY A 82 1.53 -14.82 1.16
C GLY A 82 1.32 -13.96 2.41
N TRP A 83 0.67 -12.79 2.25
CA TRP A 83 0.32 -11.92 3.37
C TRP A 83 -0.58 -12.66 4.35
N LYS A 84 -1.68 -13.23 3.88
CA LYS A 84 -2.64 -13.95 4.74
C LYS A 84 -1.98 -15.04 5.57
N LYS A 85 -1.15 -15.87 4.92
CA LYS A 85 -0.41 -16.95 5.56
C LYS A 85 0.54 -16.47 6.66
N THR A 86 1.12 -15.28 6.51
CA THR A 86 2.24 -14.82 7.35
C THR A 86 1.83 -13.77 8.37
N MET A 87 0.85 -12.93 8.02
CA MET A 87 0.53 -11.68 8.69
C MET A 87 -0.88 -11.62 9.27
N ASP A 88 -1.83 -12.49 8.89
CA ASP A 88 -3.22 -12.41 9.40
C ASP A 88 -3.30 -12.51 10.93
N GLU A 89 -2.41 -13.26 11.58
CA GLU A 89 -2.34 -13.37 13.04
C GLU A 89 -1.50 -12.27 13.71
N LYS A 90 -0.87 -11.39 12.92
CA LYS A 90 0.14 -10.41 13.38
C LYS A 90 -0.24 -8.97 13.10
N ALA A 91 -1.06 -8.72 12.07
CA ALA A 91 -1.45 -7.39 11.62
C ALA A 91 -2.88 -7.40 11.07
N ASP A 92 -3.66 -6.41 11.48
CA ASP A 92 -5.06 -6.26 11.08
C ASP A 92 -5.21 -5.28 9.93
N VAL A 93 -5.49 -5.77 8.71
CA VAL A 93 -5.74 -4.91 7.56
C VAL A 93 -7.05 -4.12 7.76
N SER A 94 -6.93 -2.84 8.09
CA SER A 94 -8.06 -1.97 8.41
C SER A 94 -8.90 -1.61 7.18
N PHE A 95 -8.27 -1.08 6.14
CA PHE A 95 -8.92 -0.78 4.86
C PHE A 95 -7.90 -0.66 3.73
N ILE A 96 -8.37 -0.74 2.49
CA ILE A 96 -7.60 -0.41 1.28
C ILE A 96 -8.01 0.98 0.81
N LEU A 97 -7.04 1.87 0.65
CA LEU A 97 -7.23 3.18 0.03
C LEU A 97 -6.98 3.08 -1.47
N VAL A 98 -8.00 3.40 -2.28
CA VAL A 98 -7.93 3.30 -3.74
C VAL A 98 -8.11 4.68 -4.35
N PHE A 99 -7.06 5.19 -4.98
CA PHE A 99 -7.15 6.35 -5.86
C PHE A 99 -7.59 5.88 -7.24
N TYR A 100 -8.71 6.41 -7.73
CA TYR A 100 -9.15 6.14 -9.10
C TYR A 100 -9.01 7.40 -9.95
N CYS A 101 -8.39 7.24 -11.13
CA CYS A 101 -8.30 8.25 -12.17
C CYS A 101 -8.64 7.63 -13.52
N ASN A 102 -9.11 8.45 -14.46
CA ASN A 102 -9.22 8.04 -15.85
C ASN A 102 -7.83 7.60 -16.35
N SER A 103 -7.75 6.44 -17.02
CA SER A 103 -6.49 5.86 -17.47
C SER A 103 -5.65 6.81 -18.32
N GLU A 104 -6.26 7.64 -19.18
CA GLU A 104 -5.54 8.61 -20.00
C GLU A 104 -4.91 9.71 -19.12
N ILE A 105 -5.65 10.21 -18.11
CA ILE A 105 -5.11 11.17 -17.12
C ILE A 105 -3.92 10.56 -16.38
N CYS A 106 -4.03 9.28 -15.97
CA CYS A 106 -2.95 8.60 -15.26
C CYS A 106 -1.71 8.42 -16.17
N ILE A 107 -1.91 8.12 -17.46
CA ILE A 107 -0.85 8.02 -18.48
C ILE A 107 -0.17 9.37 -18.67
N GLU A 108 -0.93 10.44 -18.92
CA GLU A 108 -0.41 11.80 -19.11
C GLU A 108 0.46 12.25 -17.93
N ARG A 109 -0.02 12.04 -16.70
CA ARG A 109 0.76 12.34 -15.47
C ARG A 109 2.07 11.56 -15.41
N CYS A 110 2.06 10.29 -15.79
CA CYS A 110 3.27 9.47 -15.79
C CYS A 110 4.24 9.87 -16.91
N LEU A 111 3.74 10.20 -18.11
CA LEU A 111 4.56 10.71 -19.21
C LEU A 111 5.23 12.04 -18.83
N GLU A 112 4.50 12.95 -18.18
CA GLU A 112 5.05 14.21 -17.70
C GLU A 112 6.16 13.97 -16.65
N ARG A 113 5.93 13.05 -15.70
CA ARG A 113 6.96 12.62 -14.75
C ARG A 113 8.18 12.00 -15.45
N GLY A 114 7.97 11.23 -16.51
CA GLY A 114 9.03 10.59 -17.28
C GLY A 114 10.05 11.58 -17.86
N LYS A 115 9.61 12.80 -18.20
CA LYS A 115 10.48 13.85 -18.78
C LYS A 115 11.59 14.32 -17.84
N SER A 116 11.40 14.21 -16.52
CA SER A 116 12.34 14.74 -15.52
C SER A 116 12.89 13.70 -14.54
N SER A 117 12.30 12.50 -14.48
CA SER A 117 12.62 11.50 -13.46
C SER A 117 13.71 10.49 -13.83
N GLY A 118 14.15 10.44 -15.09
CA GLY A 118 15.10 9.43 -15.57
C GLY A 118 14.52 8.01 -15.65
N ARG A 119 13.20 7.85 -15.52
CA ARG A 119 12.50 6.58 -15.61
C ARG A 119 12.30 6.15 -17.06
N SER A 120 13.03 5.13 -17.49
CA SER A 120 12.91 4.58 -18.85
C SER A 120 11.57 3.88 -19.11
N ASP A 121 10.84 3.49 -18.06
CA ASP A 121 9.55 2.78 -18.13
C ASP A 121 8.33 3.70 -18.21
N ASP A 122 8.49 5.02 -18.09
CA ASP A 122 7.40 6.00 -18.23
C ASP A 122 7.18 6.37 -19.72
N ASN A 123 6.88 5.36 -20.54
CA ASN A 123 6.45 5.48 -21.94
C ASN A 123 5.04 4.89 -22.13
N ARG A 124 4.29 5.34 -23.15
CA ARG A 124 2.87 4.98 -23.34
C ARG A 124 2.63 3.46 -23.34
N GLU A 125 3.41 2.72 -24.11
CA GLU A 125 3.29 1.26 -24.20
C GLU A 125 3.48 0.58 -22.84
N SER A 126 4.50 0.99 -22.09
CA SER A 126 4.79 0.43 -20.76
C SER A 126 3.71 0.79 -19.73
N LEU A 127 3.16 2.00 -19.82
CA LEU A 127 2.09 2.47 -18.94
C LEU A 127 0.76 1.75 -19.21
N GLU A 128 0.41 1.54 -20.48
CA GLU A 128 -0.76 0.75 -20.86
C GLU A 128 -0.65 -0.70 -20.35
N LYS A 129 0.53 -1.33 -20.51
CA LYS A 129 0.81 -2.65 -19.94
C LYS A 129 0.63 -2.67 -18.42
N ARG A 130 1.14 -1.67 -17.71
CA ARG A 130 0.98 -1.54 -16.24
C ARG A 130 -0.49 -1.41 -15.83
N ILE A 131 -1.29 -0.65 -16.56
CA ILE A 131 -2.72 -0.52 -16.32
C ILE A 131 -3.43 -1.86 -16.53
N GLN A 132 -3.12 -2.59 -17.61
CA GLN A 132 -3.67 -3.93 -17.85
C GLN A 132 -3.30 -4.91 -16.73
N THR A 133 -2.03 -4.93 -16.32
CA THR A 133 -1.59 -5.76 -15.18
C THR A 133 -2.35 -5.41 -13.90
N TYR A 134 -2.54 -4.12 -13.61
CA TYR A 134 -3.33 -3.67 -12.46
C TYR A 134 -4.77 -4.19 -12.52
N LEU A 135 -5.45 -4.03 -13.67
CA LEU A 135 -6.83 -4.50 -13.86
C LEU A 135 -6.96 -6.03 -13.75
N GLN A 136 -5.96 -6.78 -14.20
CA GLN A 136 -5.99 -8.24 -14.17
C GLN A 136 -5.58 -8.82 -12.81
N SER A 137 -4.60 -8.21 -12.14
CA SER A 137 -3.95 -8.81 -10.97
C SER A 137 -4.31 -8.14 -9.65
N THR A 138 -4.42 -6.81 -9.66
CA THR A 138 -4.63 -6.01 -8.44
C THR A 138 -6.11 -5.72 -8.19
N LYS A 139 -6.87 -5.40 -9.25
CA LYS A 139 -8.31 -5.11 -9.12
C LYS A 139 -9.11 -6.24 -8.46
N PRO A 140 -8.88 -7.54 -8.73
CA PRO A 140 -9.58 -8.61 -8.00
C PRO A 140 -9.35 -8.60 -6.49
N ILE A 141 -8.19 -8.12 -6.02
CA ILE A 141 -7.92 -7.94 -4.58
C ILE A 141 -8.78 -6.81 -4.04
N ILE A 142 -8.83 -5.69 -4.76
CA ILE A 142 -9.66 -4.54 -4.37
C ILE A 142 -11.13 -4.96 -4.31
N ASP A 143 -11.62 -5.68 -5.31
CA ASP A 143 -13.01 -6.15 -5.37
C ASP A 143 -13.34 -7.07 -4.18
N LEU A 144 -12.43 -7.98 -3.80
CA LEU A 144 -12.57 -8.80 -2.59
C LEU A 144 -12.72 -7.95 -1.32
N TYR A 145 -11.89 -6.93 -1.13
CA TYR A 145 -11.99 -6.06 0.05
C TYR A 145 -13.17 -5.09 -0.03
N GLU A 146 -13.67 -4.77 -1.22
CA GLU A 146 -14.89 -3.98 -1.42
C GLU A 146 -16.11 -4.75 -0.92
N GLU A 147 -16.21 -6.04 -1.27
CA GLU A 147 -17.26 -6.94 -0.77
C GLU A 147 -17.24 -7.06 0.76
N MET A 148 -16.06 -6.92 1.38
CA MET A 148 -15.87 -6.90 2.84
C MET A 148 -16.15 -5.52 3.47
N GLY A 149 -16.53 -4.51 2.70
CA GLY A 149 -16.74 -3.14 3.18
C GLY A 149 -15.46 -2.41 3.62
N LYS A 150 -14.29 -2.91 3.20
CA LYS A 150 -12.96 -2.43 3.60
C LYS A 150 -12.27 -1.55 2.57
N VAL A 151 -12.96 -1.06 1.54
CA VAL A 151 -12.35 -0.16 0.54
C VAL A 151 -12.82 1.28 0.77
N LYS A 152 -11.87 2.22 0.70
CA LYS A 152 -12.10 3.67 0.67
C LYS A 152 -11.60 4.20 -0.66
N LYS A 153 -12.50 4.76 -1.47
CA LYS A 153 -12.18 5.28 -2.80
C LYS A 153 -12.01 6.79 -2.75
N ILE A 154 -11.03 7.30 -3.49
CA ILE A 154 -10.79 8.73 -3.69
C ILE A 154 -10.70 9.00 -5.19
N ASP A 155 -11.44 10.02 -5.64
CA ASP A 155 -11.35 10.50 -7.01
C ASP A 155 -10.09 11.36 -7.19
N ASP A 156 -9.06 10.79 -7.81
CA ASP A 156 -7.79 11.47 -8.07
C ASP A 156 -7.80 12.24 -9.41
N SER A 157 -8.94 12.36 -10.09
CA SER A 157 -9.04 13.20 -11.29
C SER A 157 -9.01 14.70 -10.97
N ARG A 158 -9.29 15.10 -9.72
CA ARG A 158 -9.48 16.50 -9.30
C ARG A 158 -8.35 16.97 -8.39
N SER A 159 -7.50 17.89 -8.84
CA SER A 159 -6.22 18.19 -8.16
C SER A 159 -6.31 18.88 -6.78
N VAL A 160 -7.39 19.60 -6.48
CA VAL A 160 -7.48 20.45 -5.25
C VAL A 160 -8.19 19.75 -4.09
N GLU A 161 -9.02 18.73 -4.36
CA GLU A 161 -9.94 18.15 -3.35
C GLU A 161 -9.47 16.81 -2.75
N VAL A 162 -8.43 16.20 -3.32
CA VAL A 162 -7.92 14.87 -2.88
C VAL A 162 -7.51 14.87 -1.41
N PHE A 163 -6.80 15.90 -0.97
CA PHE A 163 -6.34 15.97 0.43
C PHE A 163 -7.49 16.16 1.43
N ASP A 164 -8.56 16.84 1.03
CA ASP A 164 -9.76 16.99 1.87
C ASP A 164 -10.53 15.66 2.00
N GLU A 165 -10.53 14.84 0.95
CA GLU A 165 -11.09 13.49 1.00
C GLU A 165 -10.25 12.55 1.85
N ILE A 166 -8.92 12.62 1.74
CA ILE A 166 -7.99 11.92 2.64
C ILE A 166 -8.28 12.35 4.08
N ASP A 167 -8.38 13.64 4.36
CA ASP A 167 -8.71 14.15 5.70
C ASP A 167 -10.02 13.54 6.23
N LYS A 168 -11.08 13.46 5.42
CA LYS A 168 -12.34 12.84 5.84
C LYS A 168 -12.22 11.36 6.18
N ILE A 169 -11.30 10.63 5.53
CA ILE A 169 -11.06 9.21 5.76
C ILE A 169 -10.24 8.99 7.03
N PHE A 170 -9.22 9.82 7.27
CA PHE A 170 -8.29 9.67 8.39
C PHE A 170 -8.67 10.47 9.64
N ASP A 171 -9.57 11.46 9.55
CA ASP A 171 -10.03 12.25 10.70
C ASP A 171 -10.93 11.42 11.64
N LYS A 172 -10.41 11.20 12.85
CA LYS A 172 -10.99 10.37 13.91
C LYS A 172 -12.38 10.81 14.36
N LYS A 173 -12.77 12.08 14.21
CA LYS A 173 -14.06 12.57 14.72
C LYS A 173 -15.27 11.92 14.05
N ARG A 174 -15.15 11.49 12.78
CA ARG A 174 -16.25 10.83 12.07
C ARG A 174 -16.34 9.34 12.35
N PHE A 175 -15.18 8.69 12.56
CA PHE A 175 -15.10 7.27 12.94
C PHE A 175 -15.75 7.02 14.32
N GLN A 176 -15.57 7.96 15.27
CA GLN A 176 -16.27 7.91 16.56
C GLN A 176 -17.79 8.09 16.43
N ILE A 177 -18.29 8.95 15.54
CA ILE A 177 -19.74 9.20 15.40
C ILE A 177 -20.44 8.04 14.67
N SER A 178 -19.81 7.46 13.64
CA SER A 178 -20.34 6.25 12.99
C SER A 178 -20.28 5.03 13.90
N ASN A 179 -19.24 4.92 14.74
CA ASN A 179 -19.15 3.88 15.76
C ASN A 179 -20.18 4.12 16.86
N LEU A 180 -20.40 5.35 17.35
CA LEU A 180 -21.45 5.67 18.32
C LEU A 180 -22.87 5.33 17.84
N LEU A 181 -23.12 5.44 16.52
CA LEU A 181 -24.41 5.03 15.94
C LEU A 181 -24.55 3.51 15.79
N ASN A 182 -23.43 2.78 15.66
CA ASN A 182 -23.39 1.32 15.62
C ASN A 182 -23.24 0.68 17.02
N GLU A 183 -22.71 1.40 18.01
CA GLU A 183 -22.46 0.97 19.40
C GLU A 183 -23.73 0.83 20.25
N PHE A 184 -24.92 1.08 19.68
CA PHE A 184 -26.19 0.67 20.30
C PHE A 184 -26.53 -0.80 20.04
N VAL A 185 -25.70 -1.53 19.30
CA VAL A 185 -25.81 -2.99 19.14
C VAL A 185 -24.44 -3.59 19.52
N ASP A 186 -24.42 -4.20 20.70
CA ASP A 186 -23.35 -5.05 21.24
C ASP A 186 -22.04 -4.38 21.70
N GLN A 187 -21.90 -4.29 23.02
CA GLN A 187 -20.67 -3.93 23.74
C GLN A 187 -19.67 -5.09 23.73
N ILE A 188 -18.41 -4.80 23.37
CA ILE A 188 -17.18 -4.97 24.18
C ILE A 188 -15.97 -4.56 23.29
N PRO A 189 -15.06 -3.67 23.76
CA PRO A 189 -14.10 -2.99 22.90
C PRO A 189 -12.73 -3.70 22.82
N LYS A 190 -12.12 -3.71 21.63
CA LYS A 190 -10.66 -3.69 21.45
C LYS A 190 -10.31 -2.87 20.21
N GLU A 191 -9.40 -1.93 20.41
CA GLU A 191 -9.03 -0.87 19.49
C GLU A 191 -8.25 -1.42 18.28
N ILE A 192 -8.71 -1.06 17.08
CA ILE A 192 -8.14 -1.41 15.77
C ILE A 192 -7.42 -0.18 15.23
N PHE A 193 -6.15 -0.28 14.82
CA PHE A 193 -5.56 0.71 13.90
C PHE A 193 -4.40 0.14 13.04
N VAL A 194 -4.75 -0.23 11.81
CA VAL A 194 -4.00 -0.34 10.52
C VAL A 194 -2.98 -1.45 10.33
#